data_AF-A0A257JW18-F1
#
_entry.id   AF-A0A257JW18-F1
#
_cell.length_a   1.000
_cell.length_b   1.000
_cell.length_c   1.000
_cell.angle_alpha   90.00
_cell.angle_beta   90.00
_cell.angle_gamma   90.00
#
_symmetry.space_group_name_H-M   'P 1'
#
loop_
_entity.id
_entity.type
_entity.pdbx_description
1 polymer ?
#
loop_
_entity_poly.entity_id
_entity_poly.type
_entity_poly.pdbx_seq_one_letter_code
_entity_poly.pdbx_strand_id
1 'polypeptide(L)'
;ADGLGARRLARQAADLYLQAQLPEGAARAEAMQAAALLQQGDAAGAREGYAATLAQAQALQALSLQMRCQAGVGLAALAEGDLPAADEALQAAVAQFESQWQLLPGDELRGAFIAQHLAPYQGLLALALQAHQRQPDAQTAAQVLQRLDALRARALVERLRQGQASSNDEAAEAQRASLQWLHRRLQRQADEGEVSASLVETLHETERHLLEHTRRQRLATPVAAAPALTGLDLSALQAALGEHDAVLVQGRLGDELLACVVRRGGVQVVRGIASFDAVLAAWRLARFQLDALRHGAAPVQAHLATLSRRAQQRLQQLHALVWAPLSGLLEDAQRVLVVPAEGLAGLPFAALHDGLCYLAQRHQLAEAPSAQVALRGLQRAPVPARCLLALGESSRLAHAGDEAQAVAALFN
;
A
#
# COMPACT_ATOMS: atom_id res chain seq x y z
N ALA A 1 -15.56 -3.85 17.79
CA ALA A 1 -16.01 -5.25 17.88
C ALA A 1 -15.71 -5.74 19.30
N ASP A 2 -16.59 -6.52 19.90
CA ASP A 2 -16.48 -6.95 21.30
C ASP A 2 -15.31 -7.92 21.50
N GLY A 3 -14.16 -7.41 21.94
CA GLY A 3 -12.91 -8.15 22.05
C GLY A 3 -13.00 -9.35 23.01
N LEU A 4 -13.89 -9.29 24.00
CA LEU A 4 -14.12 -10.39 24.94
C LEU A 4 -14.81 -11.58 24.25
N GLY A 5 -15.76 -11.29 23.35
CA GLY A 5 -16.41 -12.28 22.51
C GLY A 5 -15.42 -13.00 21.60
N ALA A 6 -14.51 -12.25 20.95
CA ALA A 6 -13.47 -12.79 20.08
C ALA A 6 -12.51 -13.72 20.84
N ARG A 7 -12.06 -13.32 22.04
CA ARG A 7 -11.17 -14.13 22.89
C ARG A 7 -11.79 -15.46 23.29
N ARG A 8 -13.06 -15.44 23.71
CA ARG A 8 -13.79 -16.65 24.10
C ARG A 8 -13.95 -17.63 22.94
N LEU A 9 -14.32 -17.12 21.76
CA LEU A 9 -14.48 -17.94 20.55
C LEU A 9 -13.14 -18.54 20.09
N ALA A 10 -12.05 -17.77 20.16
CA ALA A 10 -10.71 -18.27 19.83
C ALA A 10 -10.29 -19.41 20.77
N ARG A 11 -10.53 -19.28 22.08
CA ARG A 11 -10.23 -20.33 23.05
C ARG A 11 -11.05 -21.60 22.79
N GLN A 12 -12.35 -21.46 22.54
CA GLN A 12 -13.22 -22.59 22.20
C GLN A 12 -12.77 -23.29 20.92
N ALA A 13 -12.35 -22.54 19.91
CA ALA A 13 -11.80 -23.10 18.68
C ALA A 13 -10.50 -23.89 18.92
N ALA A 14 -9.59 -23.37 19.77
CA ALA A 14 -8.36 -24.07 20.12
C ALA A 14 -8.64 -25.42 20.78
N ASP A 15 -9.56 -25.45 21.75
CA ASP A 15 -9.97 -26.69 22.44
C ASP A 15 -10.56 -27.72 21.45
N LEU A 16 -11.42 -27.27 20.53
CA LEU A 16 -12.01 -28.12 19.49
C LEU A 16 -10.97 -28.67 18.51
N TYR A 17 -10.00 -27.86 18.09
CA TYR A 17 -8.91 -28.31 17.22
C TYR A 17 -8.00 -29.33 17.90
N LEU A 18 -7.72 -29.16 19.20
CA LEU A 18 -6.97 -30.14 19.98
C LEU A 18 -7.74 -31.48 20.09
N GLN A 19 -9.05 -31.42 20.35
CA GLN A 19 -9.89 -32.63 20.39
C GLN A 19 -9.96 -33.33 19.02
N ALA A 20 -9.96 -32.56 17.93
CA ALA A 20 -9.93 -33.06 16.57
C ALA A 20 -8.53 -33.49 16.08
N GLN A 21 -7.49 -33.39 16.93
CA GLN A 21 -6.10 -33.70 16.59
C GLN A 21 -5.55 -32.88 15.40
N LEU A 22 -5.96 -31.62 15.29
CA LEU A 22 -5.53 -30.66 14.27
C LEU A 22 -4.61 -29.59 14.89
N PRO A 23 -3.31 -29.88 15.11
CA PRO A 23 -2.42 -29.01 15.88
C PRO A 23 -2.18 -27.63 15.24
N GLU A 24 -2.16 -27.54 13.91
CA GLU A 24 -2.04 -26.25 13.23
C GLU A 24 -3.28 -25.36 13.42
N GLY A 25 -4.48 -25.97 13.44
CA GLY A 25 -5.73 -25.27 13.74
C GLY A 25 -5.74 -24.69 15.15
N ALA A 26 -5.26 -25.47 16.13
CA ALA A 26 -5.13 -25.03 17.51
C ALA A 26 -4.16 -23.83 17.62
N ALA A 27 -2.97 -23.93 17.01
CA ALA A 27 -1.99 -22.85 17.01
C ALA A 27 -2.53 -21.58 16.33
N ARG A 28 -3.30 -21.69 15.23
CA ARG A 28 -3.97 -20.53 14.61
C ARG A 28 -4.98 -19.87 15.55
N ALA A 29 -5.74 -20.66 16.30
CA ALA A 29 -6.70 -20.15 17.27
C ALA A 29 -6.01 -19.45 18.45
N GLU A 30 -4.88 -19.99 18.93
CA GLU A 30 -4.05 -19.33 19.95
C GLU A 30 -3.47 -17.99 19.48
N ALA A 31 -2.99 -17.91 18.23
CA ALA A 31 -2.54 -16.64 17.64
C ALA A 31 -3.68 -15.60 17.54
N MET A 32 -4.93 -16.05 17.31
CA MET A 32 -6.11 -15.16 17.34
C MET A 32 -6.44 -14.70 18.76
N GLN A 33 -6.24 -15.56 19.77
CA GLN A 33 -6.38 -15.17 21.16
C GLN A 33 -5.36 -14.09 21.55
N ALA A 34 -4.08 -14.26 21.17
CA ALA A 34 -3.04 -13.27 21.38
C ALA A 34 -3.36 -11.93 20.69
N ALA A 35 -3.91 -11.98 19.46
CA ALA A 35 -4.38 -10.79 18.76
C ALA A 35 -5.49 -10.05 19.53
N ALA A 36 -6.44 -10.80 20.10
CA ALA A 36 -7.52 -10.23 20.90
C ALA A 36 -7.01 -9.60 22.20
N LEU A 37 -6.01 -10.20 22.86
CA LEU A 37 -5.34 -9.61 24.04
C LEU A 37 -4.68 -8.28 23.69
N LEU A 38 -3.97 -8.23 22.57
CA LEU A 38 -3.32 -7.00 22.11
C LEU A 38 -4.34 -5.88 21.86
N GLN A 39 -5.49 -6.21 21.25
CA GLN A 39 -6.59 -5.25 21.04
C GLN A 39 -7.26 -4.79 22.35
N GLN A 40 -7.21 -5.60 23.40
CA GLN A 40 -7.71 -5.25 24.73
C GLN A 40 -6.71 -4.43 25.55
N GLY A 41 -5.50 -4.22 25.03
CA GLY A 41 -4.42 -3.51 25.72
C GLY A 41 -3.56 -4.41 26.64
N ASP A 42 -3.82 -5.72 26.67
CA ASP A 42 -2.97 -6.69 27.38
C ASP A 42 -1.79 -7.09 26.49
N ALA A 43 -0.83 -6.17 26.36
CA ALA A 43 0.33 -6.36 25.50
C ALA A 43 1.25 -7.48 26.01
N ALA A 44 1.44 -7.59 27.33
CA ALA A 44 2.23 -8.65 27.97
C ALA A 44 1.64 -10.04 27.68
N GLY A 45 0.34 -10.24 27.93
CA GLY A 45 -0.33 -11.50 27.63
C GLY A 45 -0.32 -11.81 26.13
N ALA A 46 -0.43 -10.79 25.27
CA ALA A 46 -0.32 -10.97 23.83
C ALA A 46 1.09 -11.40 23.40
N ARG A 47 2.15 -10.80 23.95
CA ARG A 47 3.54 -11.12 23.64
C ARG A 47 3.87 -12.55 24.03
N GLU A 48 3.50 -12.96 25.24
CA GLU A 48 3.65 -14.34 25.72
C GLU A 48 2.90 -15.33 24.82
N GLY A 49 1.63 -15.04 24.51
CA GLY A 49 0.81 -15.87 23.63
C GLY A 49 1.43 -16.03 22.23
N TYR A 50 1.84 -14.93 21.60
CA TYR A 50 2.48 -14.97 20.29
C TYR A 50 3.83 -15.72 20.31
N ALA A 51 4.64 -15.55 21.36
CA ALA A 51 5.92 -16.24 21.48
C ALA A 51 5.73 -17.76 21.65
N ALA A 52 4.77 -18.18 22.47
CA ALA A 52 4.42 -19.58 22.65
C ALA A 52 3.91 -20.21 21.34
N THR A 53 2.99 -19.53 20.66
CA THR A 53 2.45 -20.00 19.37
C THR A 53 3.52 -19.98 18.27
N LEU A 54 4.47 -19.04 18.29
CA LEU A 54 5.60 -19.02 17.35
C LEU A 54 6.46 -20.29 17.49
N ALA A 55 6.78 -20.71 18.72
CA ALA A 55 7.54 -21.93 18.97
C ALA A 55 6.78 -23.18 18.47
N GLN A 56 5.47 -23.24 18.68
CA GLN A 56 4.64 -24.32 18.12
C GLN A 56 4.63 -24.29 16.59
N ALA A 57 4.46 -23.11 15.99
CA ALA A 57 4.47 -22.94 14.53
C ALA A 57 5.82 -23.33 13.90
N GLN A 58 6.92 -23.14 14.61
CA GLN A 58 8.25 -23.63 14.21
C GLN A 58 8.33 -25.15 14.25
N ALA A 59 7.86 -25.78 15.33
CA ALA A 59 7.81 -27.24 15.45
C ALA A 59 6.93 -27.88 14.37
N LEU A 60 5.83 -27.23 14.01
CA LEU A 60 4.90 -27.65 12.95
C LEU A 60 5.35 -27.25 11.54
N GLN A 61 6.45 -26.49 11.40
CA GLN A 61 6.91 -25.91 10.12
C GLN A 61 5.84 -25.07 9.38
N ALA A 62 4.89 -24.49 10.12
CA ALA A 62 3.81 -23.67 9.59
C ALA A 62 4.27 -22.23 9.31
N LEU A 63 4.93 -22.03 8.16
CA LEU A 63 5.62 -20.77 7.79
C LEU A 63 4.74 -19.51 7.84
N SER A 64 3.50 -19.58 7.38
CA SER A 64 2.56 -18.45 7.42
C SER A 64 2.20 -18.06 8.86
N LEU A 65 2.05 -19.05 9.73
CA LEU A 65 1.78 -18.82 11.15
C LEU A 65 3.01 -18.31 11.88
N GLN A 66 4.22 -18.77 11.53
CA GLN A 66 5.47 -18.24 12.07
C GLN A 66 5.61 -16.74 11.80
N MET A 67 5.45 -16.30 10.55
CA MET A 67 5.52 -14.87 10.19
C MET A 67 4.48 -14.04 10.95
N ARG A 68 3.24 -14.53 11.03
CA ARG A 68 2.17 -13.84 11.76
C ARG A 68 2.47 -13.70 13.24
N CYS A 69 2.97 -14.76 13.88
CA CYS A 69 3.30 -14.74 15.30
C CYS A 69 4.53 -13.87 15.57
N GLN A 70 5.54 -13.90 14.70
CA GLN A 70 6.72 -13.04 14.81
C GLN A 70 6.36 -11.55 14.69
N ALA A 71 5.51 -11.19 13.73
CA ALA A 71 4.95 -9.84 13.65
C ALA A 71 4.15 -9.50 14.91
N GLY A 72 3.35 -10.44 15.43
CA GLY A 72 2.59 -10.29 16.67
C GLY A 72 3.46 -9.99 17.90
N VAL A 73 4.58 -10.71 18.07
CA VAL A 73 5.56 -10.45 19.14
C VAL A 73 6.08 -9.01 19.07
N GLY A 74 6.46 -8.55 17.87
CA GLY A 74 6.98 -7.20 17.67
C GLY A 74 5.93 -6.11 17.92
N LEU A 75 4.68 -6.32 17.50
CA LEU A 75 3.58 -5.40 17.77
C LEU A 75 3.21 -5.34 19.26
N ALA A 76 3.28 -6.47 19.96
CA ALA A 76 3.05 -6.53 21.40
C ALA A 76 4.18 -5.83 22.18
N ALA A 77 5.45 -6.07 21.83
CA ALA A 77 6.59 -5.35 22.40
C ALA A 77 6.49 -3.83 22.15
N LEU A 78 6.02 -3.41 20.97
CA LEU A 78 5.77 -2.00 20.67
C LEU A 78 4.70 -1.41 21.59
N ALA A 79 3.62 -2.15 21.86
CA ALA A 79 2.55 -1.72 22.76
C ALA A 79 2.99 -1.68 24.23
N GLU A 80 3.94 -2.54 24.64
CA GLU A 80 4.58 -2.50 25.97
C GLU A 80 5.55 -1.32 26.13
N GLY A 81 6.03 -0.73 25.03
CA GLY A 81 7.08 0.29 25.04
C GLY A 81 8.50 -0.28 25.04
N ASP A 82 8.67 -1.59 24.86
CA ASP A 82 9.97 -2.25 24.68
C ASP A 82 10.45 -2.07 23.23
N LEU A 83 10.91 -0.85 22.93
CA LEU A 83 11.29 -0.43 21.57
C LEU A 83 12.40 -1.28 20.95
N PRO A 84 13.47 -1.69 21.67
CA PRO A 84 14.50 -2.56 21.12
C PRO A 84 13.95 -3.92 20.69
N ALA A 85 13.16 -4.58 21.54
CA ALA A 85 12.58 -5.88 21.20
C ALA A 85 11.54 -5.76 20.07
N ALA A 86 10.79 -4.66 20.04
CA ALA A 86 9.87 -4.37 18.95
C ALA A 86 10.61 -4.24 17.61
N ASP A 87 11.68 -3.45 17.55
CA ASP A 87 12.47 -3.26 16.33
C ASP A 87 13.06 -4.58 15.83
N GLU A 88 13.68 -5.37 16.71
CA GLU A 88 14.26 -6.67 16.37
C GLU A 88 13.21 -7.63 15.79
N ALA A 89 12.09 -7.82 16.50
CA ALA A 89 11.05 -8.75 16.08
C ALA A 89 10.34 -8.31 14.78
N LEU A 90 10.07 -7.02 14.62
CA LEU A 90 9.43 -6.48 13.41
C LEU A 90 10.36 -6.53 12.20
N GLN A 91 11.65 -6.24 12.36
CA GLN A 91 12.63 -6.38 11.28
C GLN A 91 12.77 -7.84 10.84
N ALA A 92 12.82 -8.76 11.80
CA ALA A 92 12.90 -10.18 11.50
C ALA A 92 11.63 -10.69 10.80
N ALA A 93 10.44 -10.22 11.19
CA ALA A 93 9.19 -10.50 10.48
C ALA A 93 9.20 -9.97 9.04
N VAL A 94 9.69 -8.75 8.81
CA VAL A 94 9.85 -8.18 7.47
C VAL A 94 10.85 -8.98 6.63
N ALA A 95 11.99 -9.37 7.19
CA ALA A 95 13.00 -10.15 6.47
C ALA A 95 12.46 -11.53 6.07
N GLN A 96 11.74 -12.21 6.98
CA GLN A 96 11.10 -13.49 6.69
C GLN A 96 10.04 -13.34 5.60
N PHE A 97 9.18 -12.31 5.70
CA PHE A 97 8.20 -11.98 4.67
C PHE A 97 8.87 -11.74 3.30
N GLU A 98 9.91 -10.91 3.23
CA GLU A 98 10.57 -10.57 1.96
C GLU A 98 11.21 -11.80 1.31
N SER A 99 11.81 -12.70 2.10
CA SER A 99 12.37 -13.96 1.60
C SER A 99 11.31 -14.89 0.99
N GLN A 100 10.15 -15.03 1.66
CA GLN A 100 9.06 -15.87 1.16
C GLN A 100 8.36 -15.25 -0.04
N TRP A 101 8.15 -13.94 -0.01
CA TRP A 101 7.51 -13.21 -1.10
C TRP A 101 8.27 -13.35 -2.42
N GLN A 102 9.61 -13.36 -2.39
CA GLN A 102 10.44 -13.59 -3.57
C GLN A 102 10.23 -14.96 -4.22
N LEU A 103 9.79 -15.95 -3.44
CA LEU A 103 9.55 -17.31 -3.90
C LEU A 103 8.15 -17.51 -4.49
N LEU A 104 7.18 -16.63 -4.18
CA LEU A 104 5.78 -16.79 -4.61
C LEU A 104 5.58 -16.59 -6.12
N PRO A 105 4.85 -17.49 -6.81
CA PRO A 105 4.45 -17.33 -8.21
C PRO A 105 3.18 -16.46 -8.34
N GLY A 106 3.03 -15.77 -9.47
CA GLY A 106 1.79 -15.08 -9.84
C GLY A 106 1.40 -13.89 -8.96
N ASP A 107 0.60 -12.98 -9.53
CA ASP A 107 0.41 -11.66 -8.92
C ASP A 107 -0.76 -11.60 -7.94
N GLU A 108 -1.75 -12.49 -8.09
CA GLU A 108 -2.90 -12.58 -7.18
C GLU A 108 -2.51 -13.18 -5.82
N LEU A 109 -1.69 -14.24 -5.83
CA LEU A 109 -1.17 -14.87 -4.61
C LEU A 109 -0.27 -13.89 -3.85
N ARG A 110 0.57 -13.13 -4.56
CA ARG A 110 1.38 -12.07 -3.94
C ARG A 110 0.54 -10.91 -3.42
N GLY A 111 -0.53 -10.51 -4.12
CA GLY A 111 -1.43 -9.45 -3.67
C GLY A 111 -2.15 -9.80 -2.35
N ALA A 112 -2.76 -10.99 -2.27
CA ALA A 112 -3.40 -11.47 -1.05
C ALA A 112 -2.40 -11.65 0.10
N PHE A 113 -1.18 -12.12 -0.21
CA PHE A 113 -0.11 -12.31 0.76
C PHE A 113 0.41 -10.97 1.31
N ILE A 114 0.60 -9.94 0.48
CA ILE A 114 1.00 -8.59 0.92
C ILE A 114 -0.03 -8.03 1.91
N ALA A 115 -1.32 -8.07 1.58
CA ALA A 115 -2.37 -7.49 2.41
C ALA A 115 -2.41 -8.06 3.84
N GLN A 116 -2.04 -9.34 3.99
CA GLN A 116 -2.02 -10.04 5.28
C GLN A 116 -0.77 -9.74 6.12
N HIS A 117 0.28 -9.13 5.55
CA HIS A 117 1.59 -8.96 6.19
C HIS A 117 2.08 -7.48 6.20
N LEU A 118 1.17 -6.51 6.10
CA LEU A 118 1.51 -5.07 6.20
C LEU A 118 1.81 -4.61 7.63
N ALA A 119 1.25 -5.29 8.63
CA ALA A 119 1.33 -4.90 10.03
C ALA A 119 2.77 -4.66 10.55
N PRO A 120 3.78 -5.52 10.26
CA PRO A 120 5.12 -5.28 10.73
C PRO A 120 5.77 -4.00 10.13
N TYR A 121 5.46 -3.67 8.88
CA TYR A 121 5.93 -2.41 8.27
C TYR A 121 5.31 -1.18 8.95
N GLN A 122 4.03 -1.23 9.29
CA GLN A 122 3.35 -0.18 10.05
C GLN A 122 3.94 -0.03 11.46
N GLY A 123 4.29 -1.14 12.11
CA GLY A 123 4.99 -1.12 13.41
C GLY A 123 6.36 -0.44 13.32
N LEU A 124 7.15 -0.74 12.29
CA LEU A 124 8.46 -0.07 12.08
C LEU A 124 8.31 1.42 11.77
N LEU A 125 7.26 1.81 11.03
CA LEU A 125 6.94 3.22 10.82
C LEU A 125 6.57 3.91 12.14
N ALA A 126 5.76 3.27 12.99
CA ALA A 126 5.41 3.79 14.31
C ALA A 126 6.64 3.97 15.19
N LEU A 127 7.57 3.00 15.21
CA LEU A 127 8.85 3.11 15.91
C LEU A 127 9.69 4.30 15.42
N ALA A 128 9.82 4.46 14.10
CA ALA A 128 10.56 5.58 13.51
C ALA A 128 9.94 6.94 13.87
N LEU A 129 8.61 7.03 13.87
CA LEU A 129 7.90 8.25 14.27
C LEU A 129 8.06 8.56 15.77
N GLN A 130 8.04 7.54 16.65
CA GLN A 130 8.32 7.73 18.08
C GLN A 130 9.77 8.14 18.35
N ALA A 131 10.73 7.62 17.59
CA ALA A 131 12.12 8.05 17.66
C ALA A 131 12.26 9.51 17.25
N HIS A 132 11.67 9.89 16.11
CA HIS A 132 11.69 11.27 15.62
C HIS A 132 10.98 12.25 16.57
N GLN A 133 9.88 11.83 17.21
CA GLN A 133 9.20 12.66 18.20
C GLN A 133 10.04 12.92 19.45
N ARG A 134 10.84 11.93 19.89
CA ARG A 134 11.75 12.09 21.03
C ARG A 134 12.98 12.93 20.68
N GLN A 135 13.50 12.77 19.47
CA GLN A 135 14.69 13.46 18.99
C GLN A 135 14.51 13.84 17.52
N PRO A 136 13.96 15.04 17.22
CA PRO A 136 13.72 15.48 15.86
C PRO A 136 15.04 15.91 15.21
N ASP A 137 15.65 15.02 14.44
CA ASP A 137 16.86 15.28 13.67
C ASP A 137 16.76 14.73 12.23
N ALA A 138 17.79 15.00 11.42
CA ALA A 138 17.81 14.58 10.02
C ALA A 138 17.83 13.05 9.85
N GLN A 139 18.46 12.32 10.78
CA GLN A 139 18.60 10.87 10.72
C GLN A 139 17.26 10.18 11.00
N THR A 140 16.56 10.60 12.05
CA THR A 140 15.23 10.09 12.41
C THR A 140 14.19 10.45 11.36
N ALA A 141 14.25 11.66 10.78
CA ALA A 141 13.38 12.05 9.66
C ALA A 141 13.62 11.18 8.41
N ALA A 142 14.88 10.89 8.09
CA ALA A 142 15.25 9.99 7.00
C ALA A 142 14.72 8.57 7.24
N GLN A 143 14.82 8.08 8.48
CA GLN A 143 14.30 6.76 8.86
C GLN A 143 12.78 6.67 8.66
N VAL A 144 12.02 7.71 9.07
CA VAL A 144 10.57 7.77 8.82
C VAL A 144 10.27 7.67 7.33
N LEU A 145 10.93 8.46 6.49
CA LEU A 145 10.74 8.44 5.04
C LEU A 145 11.04 7.06 4.44
N GLN A 146 12.13 6.41 4.87
CA GLN A 146 12.50 5.08 4.39
C GLN A 146 11.46 4.02 4.76
N ARG A 147 10.95 4.03 6.01
CA ARG A 147 9.90 3.09 6.44
C ARG A 147 8.59 3.33 5.69
N LEU A 148 8.25 4.60 5.44
CA LEU A 148 7.08 5.01 4.66
C LEU A 148 7.13 4.49 3.22
N ASP A 149 8.29 4.60 2.56
CA ASP A 149 8.46 4.21 1.17
C ASP A 149 8.60 2.69 0.98
N ALA A 150 9.22 1.98 1.94
CA ALA A 150 9.44 0.54 1.88
C ALA A 150 8.13 -0.24 1.66
N LEU A 151 7.04 0.16 2.33
CA LEU A 151 5.73 -0.47 2.15
C LEU A 151 5.19 -0.33 0.72
N ARG A 152 5.44 0.83 0.11
CA ARG A 152 4.82 1.27 -1.15
C ARG A 152 5.58 0.78 -2.37
N ALA A 153 6.90 0.82 -2.29
CA ALA A 153 7.78 0.38 -3.37
C ALA A 153 7.55 -1.11 -3.69
N ARG A 154 7.16 -1.91 -2.68
CA ARG A 154 6.80 -3.33 -2.84
C ARG A 154 5.49 -3.55 -3.58
N ALA A 155 4.42 -2.85 -3.21
CA ALA A 155 3.13 -2.89 -3.92
C ALA A 155 3.23 -2.37 -5.37
N LEU A 156 4.24 -1.57 -5.69
CA LEU A 156 4.51 -1.05 -7.02
C LEU A 156 5.36 -1.98 -7.89
N VAL A 157 6.40 -2.63 -7.35
CA VAL A 157 7.16 -3.65 -8.09
C VAL A 157 6.23 -4.72 -8.63
N GLU A 158 5.22 -5.08 -7.84
CA GLU A 158 4.22 -6.04 -8.28
C GLU A 158 3.43 -5.55 -9.49
N ARG A 159 2.93 -4.31 -9.46
CA ARG A 159 2.19 -3.71 -10.60
C ARG A 159 3.07 -3.45 -11.83
N LEU A 160 4.34 -3.08 -11.64
CA LEU A 160 5.28 -2.91 -12.75
C LEU A 160 5.66 -4.24 -13.39
N ARG A 161 5.72 -5.32 -12.60
CA ARG A 161 5.90 -6.68 -13.11
C ARG A 161 4.66 -7.19 -13.85
N GLN A 162 3.46 -6.93 -13.34
CA GLN A 162 2.19 -7.21 -14.04
C GLN A 162 2.17 -6.58 -15.44
N GLY A 163 2.58 -5.31 -15.56
CA GLY A 163 2.64 -4.60 -16.84
C GLY A 163 3.73 -5.10 -17.80
N GLN A 164 4.72 -5.87 -17.33
CA GLN A 164 5.73 -6.53 -18.15
C GLN A 164 5.40 -8.00 -18.45
N ALA A 165 4.61 -8.64 -17.59
CA ALA A 165 4.13 -10.01 -17.73
C ALA A 165 2.93 -10.15 -18.68
N SER A 166 2.51 -9.07 -19.35
CA SER A 166 1.53 -9.10 -20.43
C SER A 166 2.08 -9.75 -21.72
N SER A 167 2.81 -10.86 -21.59
CA SER A 167 2.78 -11.89 -22.63
C SER A 167 1.55 -12.75 -22.33
N ASN A 168 0.52 -12.64 -23.16
CA ASN A 168 -0.71 -13.45 -23.08
C ASN A 168 -0.37 -14.94 -22.94
N ASP A 169 -0.43 -15.47 -21.72
CA ASP A 169 -0.36 -16.90 -21.45
C ASP A 169 -1.71 -17.39 -20.95
N GLU A 170 -2.61 -17.62 -21.91
CA GLU A 170 -3.96 -18.12 -21.68
C GLU A 170 -3.97 -19.45 -20.91
N ALA A 171 -2.91 -20.26 -21.04
CA ALA A 171 -2.78 -21.53 -20.33
C ALA A 171 -2.56 -21.32 -18.82
N ALA A 172 -1.70 -20.37 -18.42
CA ALA A 172 -1.55 -20.03 -17.01
C ALA A 172 -2.80 -19.36 -16.43
N GLU A 173 -3.50 -18.53 -17.21
CA GLU A 173 -4.77 -17.91 -16.79
C GLU A 173 -5.84 -18.98 -16.48
N ALA A 174 -5.98 -20.00 -17.34
CA ALA A 174 -6.89 -21.12 -17.14
C ALA A 174 -6.54 -21.98 -15.93
N GLN A 175 -5.24 -22.20 -15.68
CA GLN A 175 -4.75 -22.93 -14.51
C GLN A 175 -4.97 -22.15 -13.20
N ARG A 176 -4.80 -20.82 -13.21
CA ARG A 176 -5.12 -19.94 -12.07
C ARG A 176 -6.62 -19.97 -11.74
N ALA A 177 -7.48 -19.86 -12.75
CA ALA A 177 -8.93 -19.95 -12.56
C ALA A 177 -9.35 -21.31 -11.95
N SER A 178 -8.72 -22.40 -12.39
CA SER A 178 -8.93 -23.74 -11.84
C SER A 178 -8.47 -23.85 -10.38
N LEU A 179 -7.30 -23.31 -10.02
CA LEU A 179 -6.82 -23.27 -8.64
C LEU A 179 -7.74 -22.46 -7.72
N GLN A 180 -8.17 -21.27 -8.14
CA GLN A 180 -9.11 -20.44 -7.37
C GLN A 180 -10.45 -21.15 -7.16
N TRP A 181 -10.91 -21.91 -8.15
CA TRP A 181 -12.11 -22.73 -8.00
C TRP A 181 -11.91 -23.87 -7.01
N LEU A 182 -10.78 -24.59 -7.08
CA LEU A 182 -10.43 -25.67 -6.13
C LEU A 182 -10.31 -25.14 -4.70
N HIS A 183 -9.66 -24.00 -4.49
CA HIS A 183 -9.56 -23.36 -3.17
C HIS A 183 -10.93 -22.99 -2.59
N ARG A 184 -11.80 -22.35 -3.38
CA ARG A 184 -13.16 -21.99 -2.95
C ARG A 184 -14.00 -23.22 -2.64
N ARG A 185 -13.82 -24.31 -3.39
CA ARG A 185 -14.53 -25.57 -3.18
C ARG A 185 -14.05 -26.28 -1.91
N LEU A 186 -12.74 -26.33 -1.69
CA LEU A 186 -12.14 -26.88 -0.47
C LEU A 186 -12.59 -26.10 0.76
N GLN A 187 -12.67 -24.77 0.66
CA GLN A 187 -13.10 -23.92 1.77
C GLN A 187 -14.57 -24.14 2.13
N ARG A 188 -15.48 -24.27 1.14
CA ARG A 188 -16.88 -24.68 1.41
C ARG A 188 -16.98 -26.05 2.06
N GLN A 189 -16.19 -27.01 1.59
CA GLN A 189 -16.15 -28.36 2.12
C GLN A 189 -15.64 -28.40 3.58
N ALA A 190 -14.63 -27.59 3.90
CA ALA A 190 -14.16 -27.41 5.27
C ALA A 190 -15.21 -26.74 6.17
N ASP A 191 -15.97 -25.77 5.64
CA ASP A 191 -17.09 -25.13 6.36
C ASP A 191 -18.25 -26.11 6.61
N GLU A 192 -18.42 -27.11 5.73
CA GLU A 192 -19.41 -28.20 5.83
C GLU A 192 -18.91 -29.40 6.67
N GLY A 193 -17.65 -29.39 7.12
CA GLY A 193 -17.05 -30.42 7.97
C GLY A 193 -16.53 -31.66 7.23
N GLU A 194 -16.53 -31.65 5.89
CA GLU A 194 -16.04 -32.75 5.06
C GLU A 194 -14.78 -32.31 4.29
N VAL A 195 -13.60 -32.82 4.62
CA VAL A 195 -12.38 -32.53 3.84
C VAL A 195 -12.06 -33.71 2.94
N SER A 196 -12.24 -33.54 1.63
CA SER A 196 -11.89 -34.58 0.66
C SER A 196 -10.39 -34.60 0.38
N ALA A 197 -9.72 -35.68 0.78
CA ALA A 197 -8.29 -35.90 0.53
C ALA A 197 -7.93 -35.85 -0.97
N SER A 198 -8.80 -36.36 -1.85
CA SER A 198 -8.59 -36.29 -3.30
C SER A 198 -8.67 -34.87 -3.86
N LEU A 199 -9.45 -33.99 -3.22
CA LEU A 199 -9.54 -32.58 -3.61
C LEU A 199 -8.28 -31.82 -3.19
N VAL A 200 -7.73 -32.15 -2.01
CA VAL A 200 -6.44 -31.62 -1.54
C VAL A 200 -5.31 -32.06 -2.47
N GLU A 201 -5.27 -33.33 -2.87
CA GLU A 201 -4.28 -33.84 -3.83
C GLU A 201 -4.39 -33.14 -5.19
N THR A 202 -5.61 -32.99 -5.72
CA THR A 202 -5.84 -32.29 -7.00
C THR A 202 -5.41 -30.82 -6.92
N LEU A 203 -5.63 -30.16 -5.78
CA LEU A 203 -5.16 -28.80 -5.54
C LEU A 203 -3.64 -28.73 -5.58
N HIS A 204 -2.94 -29.61 -4.84
CA HIS A 204 -1.48 -29.67 -4.83
C HIS A 204 -0.89 -30.01 -6.20
N GLU A 205 -1.51 -30.90 -6.97
CA GLU A 205 -1.07 -31.23 -8.33
C GLU A 205 -1.21 -30.04 -9.28
N THR A 206 -2.36 -29.35 -9.23
CA THR A 206 -2.61 -28.16 -10.05
C THR A 206 -1.64 -27.03 -9.67
N GLU A 207 -1.33 -26.90 -8.38
CA GLU A 207 -0.35 -25.93 -7.85
C GLU A 207 1.06 -26.24 -8.35
N ARG A 208 1.50 -27.51 -8.27
CA ARG A 208 2.79 -27.97 -8.82
C ARG A 208 2.89 -27.74 -10.32
N HIS A 209 1.82 -27.99 -11.07
CA HIS A 209 1.79 -27.75 -12.51
C HIS A 209 1.92 -26.26 -12.87
N LEU A 210 1.20 -25.38 -12.16
CA LEU A 210 1.31 -23.94 -12.36
C LEU A 210 2.71 -23.41 -11.98
N LEU A 211 3.29 -23.93 -10.88
CA LEU A 211 4.65 -23.63 -10.44
C LEU A 211 5.68 -24.03 -11.50
N GLU A 212 5.59 -25.24 -12.04
CA GLU A 212 6.51 -25.74 -13.06
C GLU A 212 6.36 -24.97 -14.39
N HIS A 213 5.13 -24.62 -14.79
CA HIS A 213 4.88 -23.80 -15.98
C HIS A 213 5.53 -22.41 -15.83
N THR A 214 5.29 -21.76 -14.71
CA THR A 214 5.88 -20.44 -14.38
C THR A 214 7.40 -20.51 -14.31
N ARG A 215 7.97 -21.59 -13.75
CA ARG A 215 9.42 -21.81 -13.67
C ARG A 215 10.04 -21.93 -15.07
N ARG A 216 9.43 -22.73 -15.96
CA ARG A 216 9.89 -22.89 -17.35
C ARG A 216 9.86 -21.57 -18.12
N GLN A 217 8.82 -20.77 -17.93
CA GLN A 217 8.72 -19.43 -18.54
C GLN A 217 9.81 -18.48 -18.04
N ARG A 218 10.11 -18.47 -16.74
CA ARG A 218 11.22 -17.68 -16.18
C ARG A 218 12.59 -18.08 -16.72
N LEU A 219 12.78 -19.36 -17.08
CA LEU A 219 14.01 -19.83 -17.70
C LEU A 219 14.06 -19.53 -19.21
N ALA A 220 12.90 -19.55 -19.88
CA ALA A 220 12.78 -19.29 -21.32
C ALA A 220 12.83 -17.79 -21.65
N THR A 221 12.36 -16.93 -20.75
CA THR A 221 12.42 -15.47 -20.88
C THR A 221 13.31 -14.92 -19.78
N PRO A 222 14.51 -14.41 -20.09
CA PRO A 222 15.29 -13.64 -19.12
C PRO A 222 14.50 -12.35 -18.83
N VAL A 223 13.59 -12.42 -17.86
CA VAL A 223 12.99 -11.23 -17.26
C VAL A 223 14.18 -10.46 -16.73
N ALA A 224 14.45 -9.27 -17.31
CA ALA A 224 15.43 -8.36 -16.75
C ALA A 224 15.10 -8.28 -15.26
N ALA A 225 16.02 -8.76 -14.41
CA ALA A 225 15.77 -8.89 -12.98
C ALA A 225 15.21 -7.55 -12.53
N ALA A 226 13.92 -7.53 -12.14
CA ALA A 226 13.33 -6.28 -11.68
C ALA A 226 14.30 -5.76 -10.62
N PRO A 227 14.86 -4.55 -10.80
CA PRO A 227 15.98 -4.10 -10.01
C PRO A 227 15.62 -4.32 -8.57
N ALA A 228 16.44 -5.07 -7.84
CA ALA A 228 16.28 -5.25 -6.41
C ALA A 228 16.07 -3.84 -5.86
N LEU A 229 14.87 -3.55 -5.36
CA LEU A 229 14.65 -2.28 -4.71
C LEU A 229 15.43 -2.39 -3.41
N THR A 230 16.67 -1.93 -3.48
CA THR A 230 17.44 -1.44 -2.35
C THR A 230 16.62 -0.33 -1.69
N GLY A 231 16.77 -0.15 -0.37
CA GLY A 231 16.03 0.91 0.34
C GLY A 231 16.20 2.28 -0.32
N LEU A 232 15.29 3.21 -0.02
CA LEU A 232 15.36 4.57 -0.55
C LEU A 232 16.67 5.25 -0.13
N ASP A 233 17.49 5.64 -1.12
CA ASP A 233 18.66 6.48 -0.92
C ASP A 233 18.24 7.95 -0.85
N LEU A 234 18.15 8.47 0.37
CA LEU A 234 17.78 9.87 0.61
C LEU A 234 18.81 10.84 0.02
N SER A 235 20.10 10.51 0.05
CA SER A 235 21.15 11.40 -0.44
C SER A 235 21.03 11.59 -1.95
N ALA A 236 20.77 10.50 -2.68
CA ALA A 236 20.50 10.54 -4.12
C ALA A 236 19.21 11.31 -4.42
N LEU A 237 18.16 11.16 -3.61
CA LEU A 237 16.91 11.92 -3.75
C LEU A 237 17.14 13.42 -3.56
N GLN A 238 17.85 13.83 -2.52
CA GLN A 238 18.13 15.25 -2.27
C GLN A 238 19.05 15.85 -3.34
N ALA A 239 20.03 15.09 -3.83
CA ALA A 239 20.93 15.53 -4.89
C ALA A 239 20.22 15.72 -6.23
N ALA A 240 19.14 14.97 -6.49
CA ALA A 240 18.34 15.07 -7.70
C ALA A 240 17.34 16.24 -7.69
N LEU A 241 17.14 16.91 -6.54
CA LEU A 241 16.21 18.02 -6.39
C LEU A 241 16.89 19.38 -6.63
N GLY A 242 16.26 20.22 -7.44
CA GLY A 242 16.59 21.64 -7.56
C GLY A 242 16.23 22.44 -6.30
N GLU A 243 16.61 23.72 -6.27
CA GLU A 243 16.38 24.60 -5.11
C GLU A 243 14.89 24.81 -4.79
N HIS A 244 14.04 24.81 -5.82
CA HIS A 244 12.59 24.99 -5.72
C HIS A 244 11.79 23.69 -5.94
N ASP A 245 12.44 22.54 -5.81
CA ASP A 245 11.77 21.24 -5.94
C ASP A 245 11.43 20.66 -4.57
N ALA A 246 10.30 19.98 -4.49
CA ALA A 246 9.93 19.19 -3.33
C ALA A 246 9.36 17.84 -3.73
N VAL A 247 9.59 16.83 -2.88
CA VAL A 247 8.84 15.56 -2.92
C VAL A 247 7.99 15.48 -1.67
N LEU A 248 6.66 15.42 -1.86
CA LEU A 248 5.69 15.22 -0.80
C LEU A 248 5.33 13.74 -0.72
N VAL A 249 5.75 13.05 0.34
CA VAL A 249 5.44 11.64 0.55
C VAL A 249 4.42 11.50 1.66
N GLN A 250 3.18 11.17 1.30
CA GLN A 250 2.10 10.95 2.25
C GLN A 250 2.03 9.49 2.68
N GLY A 251 1.58 9.25 3.91
CA GLY A 251 1.19 7.91 4.36
C GLY A 251 0.27 7.94 5.57
N ARG A 252 -0.05 6.75 6.06
CA ARG A 252 -1.06 6.52 7.10
C ARG A 252 -0.47 5.75 8.26
N LEU A 253 -0.82 6.15 9.48
CA LEU A 253 -0.64 5.33 10.68
C LEU A 253 -1.94 5.35 11.50
N GLY A 254 -2.62 4.22 11.64
CA GLY A 254 -3.93 4.20 12.30
C GLY A 254 -4.94 5.08 11.54
N ASP A 255 -5.57 6.05 12.19
CA ASP A 255 -6.41 7.07 11.53
C ASP A 255 -5.67 8.39 11.25
N GLU A 256 -4.34 8.42 11.35
CA GLU A 256 -3.55 9.63 11.14
C GLU A 256 -3.04 9.69 9.69
N LEU A 257 -3.32 10.79 8.98
CA LEU A 257 -2.59 11.19 7.79
C LEU A 257 -1.32 11.94 8.21
N LEU A 258 -0.17 11.50 7.68
CA LEU A 258 1.12 12.13 7.87
C LEU A 258 1.85 12.30 6.54
N ALA A 259 2.86 13.14 6.51
CA ALA A 259 3.69 13.32 5.34
C ALA A 259 5.15 13.63 5.65
N CYS A 260 6.04 13.24 4.75
CA CYS A 260 7.41 13.73 4.68
C CYS A 260 7.54 14.71 3.51
N VAL A 261 7.97 15.94 3.78
CA VAL A 261 8.36 16.90 2.74
C VAL A 261 9.86 16.82 2.57
N VAL A 262 10.31 16.31 1.42
CA VAL A 262 11.72 16.19 1.06
C VAL A 262 12.08 17.36 0.17
N ARG A 263 13.11 18.11 0.58
CA ARG A 263 13.77 19.14 -0.23
C ARG A 263 15.27 18.85 -0.28
N ARG A 264 16.01 19.56 -1.12
CA ARG A 264 17.47 19.48 -1.19
C ARG A 264 18.15 19.65 0.18
N GLY A 265 17.62 20.52 1.03
CA GLY A 265 18.20 20.84 2.34
C GLY A 265 17.83 19.87 3.48
N GLY A 266 16.89 18.94 3.29
CA GLY A 266 16.44 18.10 4.39
C GLY A 266 15.12 17.38 4.16
N VAL A 267 14.70 16.62 5.18
CA VAL A 267 13.38 16.00 5.26
C VAL A 267 12.66 16.58 6.46
N GLN A 268 11.42 17.00 6.26
CA GLN A 268 10.54 17.46 7.32
C GLN A 268 9.36 16.50 7.46
N VAL A 269 9.17 15.97 8.67
CA VAL A 269 8.05 15.08 9.00
C VAL A 269 6.91 15.89 9.58
N VAL A 270 5.73 15.79 8.97
CA VAL A 270 4.50 16.46 9.42
C VAL A 270 3.49 15.40 9.83
N ARG A 271 3.10 15.45 11.09
CA ARG A 271 2.14 14.55 11.73
C ARG A 271 0.80 15.23 11.96
N GLY A 272 -0.24 14.43 12.14
CA GLY A 272 -1.58 14.94 12.45
C GLY A 272 -2.14 15.88 11.39
N ILE A 273 -1.84 15.65 10.11
CA ILE A 273 -2.32 16.49 8.99
C ILE A 273 -3.85 16.50 8.98
N ALA A 274 -4.45 15.31 9.08
CA ALA A 274 -5.88 15.09 9.19
C ALA A 274 -6.18 13.68 9.70
N SER A 275 -7.45 13.44 10.08
CA SER A 275 -7.99 12.07 10.15
C SER A 275 -8.01 11.48 8.74
N PHE A 276 -7.43 10.29 8.58
CA PHE A 276 -7.33 9.62 7.30
C PHE A 276 -8.71 9.19 6.79
N ASP A 277 -9.57 8.69 7.67
CA ASP A 277 -10.94 8.31 7.34
C ASP A 277 -11.77 9.54 6.94
N ALA A 278 -11.54 10.70 7.57
CA ALA A 278 -12.16 11.96 7.15
C ALA A 278 -11.70 12.38 5.74
N VAL A 279 -10.41 12.24 5.42
CA VAL A 279 -9.88 12.50 4.07
C VAL A 279 -10.48 11.55 3.04
N LEU A 280 -10.54 10.25 3.34
CA LEU A 280 -11.18 9.27 2.45
C LEU A 280 -12.67 9.56 2.24
N ALA A 281 -13.40 9.95 3.28
CA ALA A 281 -14.80 10.34 3.16
C ALA A 281 -14.96 11.58 2.26
N ALA A 282 -14.15 12.62 2.48
CA ALA A 282 -14.13 13.82 1.65
C ALA A 282 -13.78 13.48 0.18
N TRP A 283 -12.80 12.58 -0.03
CA TRP A 283 -12.39 12.13 -1.35
C TRP A 283 -13.50 11.36 -2.07
N ARG A 284 -14.17 10.43 -1.39
CA ARG A 284 -15.33 9.70 -1.96
C ARG A 284 -16.44 10.66 -2.38
N LEU A 285 -16.74 11.67 -1.57
CA LEU A 285 -17.73 12.69 -1.89
C LEU A 285 -17.32 13.57 -3.09
N ALA A 286 -16.05 13.98 -3.15
CA ALA A 286 -15.51 14.73 -4.28
C ALA A 286 -15.58 13.91 -5.57
N ARG A 287 -15.11 12.65 -5.53
CA ARG A 287 -15.17 11.72 -6.66
C ARG A 287 -16.60 11.53 -7.14
N PHE A 288 -17.56 11.36 -6.24
CA PHE A 288 -18.98 11.27 -6.61
C PHE A 288 -19.49 12.52 -7.36
N GLN A 289 -19.06 13.72 -6.95
CA GLN A 289 -19.42 14.95 -7.68
C GLN A 289 -18.75 15.01 -9.06
N LEU A 290 -17.48 14.59 -9.18
CA LEU A 290 -16.77 14.53 -10.45
C LEU A 290 -17.39 13.49 -11.40
N ASP A 291 -17.80 12.34 -10.85
CA ASP A 291 -18.44 11.25 -11.58
C ASP A 291 -19.83 11.63 -12.12
N ALA A 292 -20.43 12.73 -11.67
CA ALA A 292 -21.69 13.24 -12.23
C ALA A 292 -21.60 13.53 -13.74
N LEU A 293 -20.39 13.77 -14.26
CA LEU A 293 -20.12 14.02 -15.68
C LEU A 293 -19.67 12.78 -16.46
N ARG A 294 -19.66 11.58 -15.86
CA ARG A 294 -19.17 10.34 -16.51
C ARG A 294 -19.92 9.93 -17.78
N HIS A 295 -21.13 10.46 -17.98
CA HIS A 295 -21.99 10.23 -19.15
C HIS A 295 -22.02 11.44 -20.10
N GLY A 296 -21.07 12.36 -19.95
CA GLY A 296 -21.02 13.61 -20.71
C GLY A 296 -21.83 14.74 -20.06
N ALA A 297 -21.56 15.97 -20.51
CA ALA A 297 -22.15 17.18 -19.93
C ALA A 297 -23.57 17.50 -20.46
N ALA A 298 -23.95 16.94 -21.62
CA ALA A 298 -25.23 17.25 -22.29
C ALA A 298 -26.48 17.00 -21.40
N PRO A 299 -26.60 15.87 -20.67
CA PRO A 299 -27.78 15.62 -19.83
C PRO A 299 -27.90 16.57 -18.63
N VAL A 300 -26.80 17.20 -18.22
CA VAL A 300 -26.73 18.05 -17.02
C VAL A 300 -26.42 19.50 -17.33
N GLN A 301 -26.51 19.91 -18.61
CA GLN A 301 -26.07 21.21 -19.09
C GLN A 301 -26.69 22.38 -18.31
N ALA A 302 -27.99 22.33 -18.05
CA ALA A 302 -28.72 23.34 -17.27
C ALA A 302 -28.22 23.47 -15.81
N HIS A 303 -27.57 22.44 -15.27
CA HIS A 303 -27.10 22.38 -13.89
C HIS A 303 -25.58 22.51 -13.74
N LEU A 304 -24.83 22.68 -14.85
CA LEU A 304 -23.36 22.69 -14.83
C LEU A 304 -22.79 23.72 -13.86
N ALA A 305 -23.30 24.95 -13.85
CA ALA A 305 -22.82 25.99 -12.93
C ALA A 305 -22.96 25.59 -11.44
N THR A 306 -24.03 24.88 -11.10
CA THR A 306 -24.26 24.37 -9.73
C THR A 306 -23.35 23.19 -9.43
N LEU A 307 -23.19 22.26 -10.38
CA LEU A 307 -22.30 21.10 -10.24
C LEU A 307 -20.84 21.52 -10.09
N SER A 308 -20.36 22.47 -10.92
CA SER A 308 -19.01 23.01 -10.82
C SER A 308 -18.76 23.67 -9.47
N ARG A 309 -19.71 24.46 -8.95
CA ARG A 309 -19.60 25.08 -7.63
C ARG A 309 -19.51 24.04 -6.51
N ARG A 310 -20.32 22.98 -6.58
CA ARG A 310 -20.28 21.87 -5.61
C ARG A 310 -18.98 21.08 -5.70
N ALA A 311 -18.49 20.81 -6.91
CA ALA A 311 -17.20 20.14 -7.12
C ALA A 311 -16.05 20.98 -6.53
N GLN A 312 -16.02 22.29 -6.82
CA GLN A 312 -15.03 23.21 -6.27
C GLN A 312 -15.07 23.27 -4.74
N GLN A 313 -16.26 23.29 -4.13
CA GLN A 313 -16.39 23.22 -2.67
C GLN A 313 -15.79 21.93 -2.09
N ARG A 314 -15.98 20.78 -2.76
CA ARG A 314 -15.36 19.52 -2.35
C ARG A 314 -13.85 19.51 -2.53
N LEU A 315 -13.35 20.09 -3.62
CA LEU A 315 -11.91 20.25 -3.86
C LEU A 315 -11.27 21.20 -2.84
N GLN A 316 -11.98 22.24 -2.41
CA GLN A 316 -11.54 23.13 -1.34
C GLN A 316 -11.55 22.45 0.04
N GLN A 317 -12.57 21.64 0.33
CA GLN A 317 -12.59 20.82 1.54
C GLN A 317 -11.40 19.85 1.58
N LEU A 318 -11.09 19.20 0.44
CA LEU A 318 -9.92 18.33 0.34
C LEU A 318 -8.61 19.11 0.50
N HIS A 319 -8.48 20.26 -0.16
CA HIS A 319 -7.31 21.14 0.00
C HIS A 319 -7.05 21.46 1.48
N ALA A 320 -8.10 21.87 2.20
CA ALA A 320 -8.00 22.20 3.62
C ALA A 320 -7.50 21.02 4.48
N LEU A 321 -7.86 19.79 4.12
CA LEU A 321 -7.45 18.59 4.85
C LEU A 321 -6.05 18.09 4.46
N VAL A 322 -5.67 18.13 3.18
CA VAL A 322 -4.46 17.41 2.70
C VAL A 322 -3.30 18.29 2.30
N TRP A 323 -3.54 19.57 1.98
CA TRP A 323 -2.50 20.47 1.44
C TRP A 323 -2.30 21.71 2.31
N ALA A 324 -3.37 22.32 2.82
CA ALA A 324 -3.28 23.53 3.65
C ALA A 324 -2.35 23.37 4.86
N PRO A 325 -2.31 22.22 5.59
CA PRO A 325 -1.35 22.03 6.69
C PRO A 325 0.11 21.99 6.25
N LEU A 326 0.38 21.84 4.95
CA LEU A 326 1.72 21.74 4.36
C LEU A 326 2.13 23.00 3.59
N SER A 327 1.24 24.00 3.48
CA SER A 327 1.45 25.17 2.62
C SER A 327 2.74 25.92 2.94
N GLY A 328 3.02 26.17 4.22
CA GLY A 328 4.26 26.86 4.64
C GLY A 328 5.54 26.11 4.28
N LEU A 329 5.48 24.77 4.09
CA LEU A 329 6.62 23.96 3.68
C LEU A 329 6.74 23.82 2.16
N LEU A 330 5.72 24.24 1.42
CA LEU A 330 5.61 24.08 -0.03
C LEU A 330 5.45 25.42 -0.76
N GLU A 331 5.35 26.54 -0.05
CA GLU A 331 5.10 27.88 -0.61
C GLU A 331 6.12 28.25 -1.68
N ASP A 332 7.42 28.10 -1.39
CA ASP A 332 8.51 28.41 -2.33
C ASP A 332 8.79 27.30 -3.36
N ALA A 333 8.04 26.18 -3.31
CA ALA A 333 8.27 25.06 -4.21
C ALA A 333 7.57 25.32 -5.55
N GLN A 334 8.33 25.37 -6.65
CA GLN A 334 7.77 25.51 -7.99
C GLN A 334 7.34 24.15 -8.55
N ARG A 335 8.09 23.09 -8.26
CA ARG A 335 7.80 21.73 -8.71
C ARG A 335 7.60 20.81 -7.52
N VAL A 336 6.47 20.12 -7.47
CA VAL A 336 6.16 19.21 -6.36
C VAL A 336 5.78 17.84 -6.91
N LEU A 337 6.59 16.84 -6.56
CA LEU A 337 6.28 15.44 -6.81
C LEU A 337 5.50 14.88 -5.64
N VAL A 338 4.25 14.51 -5.87
CA VAL A 338 3.36 13.97 -4.84
C VAL A 338 3.40 12.45 -4.89
N VAL A 339 3.66 11.84 -3.74
CA VAL A 339 3.57 10.41 -3.49
C VAL A 339 2.38 10.18 -2.55
N PRO A 340 1.16 9.99 -3.08
CA PRO A 340 -0.09 10.08 -2.33
C PRO A 340 -0.33 8.86 -1.46
N ALA A 341 -0.86 8.98 -0.25
CA ALA A 341 -1.13 7.83 0.64
C ALA A 341 -2.05 6.77 -0.03
N GLU A 342 -2.11 5.55 0.51
CA GLU A 342 -3.00 4.52 -0.04
C GLU A 342 -4.44 5.02 -0.23
N GLY A 343 -5.12 4.61 -1.30
CA GLY A 343 -6.47 5.09 -1.59
C GLY A 343 -6.60 6.55 -2.06
N LEU A 344 -5.51 7.34 -2.03
CA LEU A 344 -5.48 8.73 -2.52
C LEU A 344 -4.83 8.89 -3.90
N ALA A 345 -4.33 7.81 -4.51
CA ALA A 345 -3.65 7.85 -5.81
C ALA A 345 -4.51 8.30 -7.00
N GLY A 346 -5.83 8.44 -6.83
CA GLY A 346 -6.73 9.01 -7.83
C GLY A 346 -7.17 10.45 -7.54
N LEU A 347 -6.66 11.04 -6.45
CA LEU A 347 -7.03 12.39 -6.02
C LEU A 347 -6.36 13.41 -6.98
N PRO A 348 -7.13 14.29 -7.63
CA PRO A 348 -6.56 15.27 -8.57
C PRO A 348 -5.91 16.43 -7.80
N PHE A 349 -4.68 16.25 -7.30
CA PHE A 349 -3.98 17.27 -6.49
C PHE A 349 -3.92 18.63 -7.19
N ALA A 350 -3.66 18.61 -8.50
CA ALA A 350 -3.64 19.80 -9.36
C ALA A 350 -4.93 20.62 -9.31
N ALA A 351 -6.08 19.98 -9.13
CA ALA A 351 -7.40 20.60 -9.08
C ALA A 351 -7.85 20.99 -7.67
N LEU A 352 -7.04 20.74 -6.63
CA LEU A 352 -7.34 21.24 -5.29
C LEU A 352 -7.36 22.76 -5.31
N HIS A 353 -8.34 23.36 -4.64
CA HIS A 353 -8.60 24.80 -4.68
C HIS A 353 -8.40 25.39 -3.28
N ASP A 354 -7.53 26.39 -3.15
CA ASP A 354 -7.21 26.96 -1.83
C ASP A 354 -8.22 28.02 -1.36
N GLY A 355 -9.14 28.42 -2.23
CA GLY A 355 -10.11 29.50 -2.01
C GLY A 355 -9.89 30.69 -2.96
N LEU A 356 -8.70 30.78 -3.56
CA LEU A 356 -8.32 31.81 -4.52
C LEU A 356 -8.01 31.21 -5.90
N CYS A 357 -7.21 30.15 -5.94
CA CYS A 357 -6.79 29.50 -7.18
C CYS A 357 -6.60 27.99 -7.00
N TYR A 358 -6.42 27.28 -8.11
CA TYR A 358 -6.07 25.87 -8.10
C TYR A 358 -4.57 25.68 -7.84
N LEU A 359 -4.19 24.55 -7.22
CA LEU A 359 -2.79 24.25 -6.94
C LEU A 359 -1.93 24.21 -8.22
N ALA A 360 -2.47 23.75 -9.34
CA ALA A 360 -1.77 23.75 -10.63
C ALA A 360 -1.33 25.14 -11.11
N GLN A 361 -1.98 26.21 -10.62
CA GLN A 361 -1.63 27.59 -10.96
C GLN A 361 -0.44 28.10 -10.13
N ARG A 362 -0.07 27.38 -9.05
CA ARG A 362 1.07 27.72 -8.18
C ARG A 362 2.24 26.76 -8.31
N HIS A 363 1.94 25.47 -8.48
CA HIS A 363 2.92 24.40 -8.49
C HIS A 363 2.78 23.56 -9.76
N GLN A 364 3.92 23.22 -10.36
CA GLN A 364 4.01 22.14 -11.34
C GLN A 364 3.96 20.81 -10.58
N LEU A 365 2.81 20.15 -10.64
CA LEU A 365 2.56 18.92 -9.91
C LEU A 365 2.76 17.71 -10.80
N ALA A 366 3.40 16.69 -10.25
CA ALA A 366 3.43 15.36 -10.84
C ALA A 366 3.26 14.32 -9.74
N GLU A 367 2.67 13.18 -10.08
CA GLU A 367 2.43 12.11 -9.11
C GLU A 367 3.36 10.93 -9.37
N ALA A 368 3.89 10.37 -8.29
CA ALA A 368 4.68 9.16 -8.31
C ALA A 368 4.11 8.14 -7.31
N PRO A 369 4.08 6.85 -7.67
CA PRO A 369 3.56 5.81 -6.78
C PRO A 369 4.41 5.57 -5.51
N SER A 370 5.70 5.91 -5.55
CA SER A 370 6.67 5.80 -4.44
C SER A 370 7.78 6.85 -4.59
N ALA A 371 8.46 7.18 -3.49
CA ALA A 371 9.62 8.07 -3.49
C ALA A 371 10.78 7.47 -4.30
N GLN A 372 10.97 6.15 -4.25
CA GLN A 372 11.98 5.49 -5.08
C GLN A 372 11.70 5.61 -6.58
N VAL A 373 10.43 5.60 -7.00
CA VAL A 373 10.09 5.87 -8.41
C VAL A 373 10.19 7.34 -8.76
N ALA A 374 9.88 8.24 -7.85
CA ALA A 374 10.16 9.67 -8.01
C ALA A 374 11.67 9.90 -8.26
N LEU A 375 12.54 9.30 -7.44
CA LEU A 375 14.00 9.35 -7.61
C LEU A 375 14.43 8.87 -9.01
N ARG A 376 13.93 7.71 -9.44
CA ARG A 376 14.25 7.17 -10.78
C ARG A 376 13.78 8.10 -11.90
N GLY A 377 12.63 8.74 -11.74
CA GLY A 377 12.14 9.74 -12.68
C GLY A 377 13.06 10.96 -12.75
N LEU A 378 13.46 11.49 -11.59
CA LEU A 378 14.34 12.65 -11.48
C LEU A 378 15.76 12.40 -12.02
N GLN A 379 16.28 11.17 -11.88
CA GLN A 379 17.60 10.79 -12.38
C GLN A 379 17.65 10.59 -13.90
N ARG A 380 16.50 10.47 -14.57
CA ARG A 380 16.47 10.33 -16.03
C ARG A 380 16.62 11.70 -16.66
N ALA A 381 17.61 11.82 -17.54
CA ALA A 381 17.74 13.01 -18.37
C ALA A 381 16.45 13.19 -19.19
N PRO A 382 15.83 14.39 -19.17
CA PRO A 382 14.69 14.67 -20.03
C PRO A 382 15.14 14.51 -21.48
N VAL A 383 14.46 13.64 -22.22
CA VAL A 383 14.68 13.50 -23.66
C VAL A 383 13.85 14.58 -24.36
N PRO A 384 14.44 15.43 -25.21
CA PRO A 384 13.68 16.43 -25.93
C PRO A 384 12.62 15.73 -26.79
N ALA A 385 11.36 16.14 -26.63
CA ALA A 385 10.25 15.61 -27.40
C ALA A 385 10.46 15.97 -28.87
N ARG A 386 10.64 14.97 -29.73
CA ARG A 386 10.78 15.16 -31.20
C ARG A 386 9.44 15.15 -31.93
N CYS A 387 8.43 14.55 -31.30
CA CYS A 387 7.07 14.45 -31.78
C CYS A 387 6.16 14.38 -30.56
N LEU A 388 5.12 15.21 -30.52
CA LEU A 388 4.13 15.23 -29.45
C LEU A 388 2.85 14.59 -29.96
N LEU A 389 2.34 13.60 -29.24
CA LEU A 389 1.02 13.04 -29.46
C LEU A 389 0.11 13.48 -28.32
N ALA A 390 -0.83 14.38 -28.61
CA ALA A 390 -1.91 14.74 -27.68
C ALA A 390 -3.14 13.87 -27.99
N LEU A 391 -3.66 13.16 -26.99
CA LEU A 391 -4.86 12.33 -27.10
C LEU A 391 -5.93 12.86 -26.16
N GLY A 392 -7.14 13.06 -26.68
CA GLY A 392 -8.32 13.43 -25.88
C GLY A 392 -9.48 12.48 -26.19
N GLU A 393 -10.12 11.94 -25.15
CA GLU A 393 -11.36 11.15 -25.30
C GLU A 393 -12.54 12.12 -25.44
N SER A 394 -12.84 12.51 -26.67
CA SER A 394 -13.90 13.49 -26.97
C SER A 394 -15.31 12.89 -27.11
N SER A 395 -15.46 11.56 -27.10
CA SER A 395 -16.76 10.87 -27.13
C SER A 395 -17.54 11.01 -25.82
N ARG A 396 -16.85 11.17 -24.68
CA ARG A 396 -17.47 11.38 -23.36
C ARG A 396 -17.11 12.71 -22.71
N LEU A 397 -15.95 13.29 -23.05
CA LEU A 397 -15.49 14.56 -22.49
C LEU A 397 -15.49 15.63 -23.58
N ALA A 398 -16.54 16.45 -23.61
CA ALA A 398 -16.81 17.42 -24.67
C ALA A 398 -15.65 18.40 -24.94
N HIS A 399 -14.79 18.67 -23.94
CA HIS A 399 -13.66 19.59 -24.04
C HIS A 399 -12.31 18.92 -24.26
N ALA A 400 -12.22 17.58 -24.15
CA ALA A 400 -10.93 16.89 -24.25
C ALA A 400 -10.28 17.03 -25.64
N GLY A 401 -11.08 17.20 -26.70
CA GLY A 401 -10.58 17.49 -28.05
C GLY A 401 -9.95 18.88 -28.14
N ASP A 402 -10.65 19.90 -27.63
CA ASP A 402 -10.17 21.30 -27.62
C ASP A 402 -8.93 21.45 -26.74
N GLU A 403 -8.91 20.78 -25.57
CA GLU A 403 -7.75 20.73 -24.68
C GLU A 403 -6.54 20.08 -25.37
N ALA A 404 -6.73 18.93 -26.03
CA ALA A 404 -5.66 18.26 -26.76
C ALA A 404 -5.09 19.13 -27.89
N GLN A 405 -5.95 19.87 -28.61
CA GLN A 405 -5.53 20.82 -29.64
C GLN A 405 -4.76 22.00 -29.05
N ALA A 406 -5.24 22.56 -27.93
CA ALA A 406 -4.56 23.65 -27.24
C ALA A 406 -3.17 23.22 -26.74
N VAL A 407 -3.05 22.02 -26.19
CA VAL A 407 -1.76 21.44 -25.78
C VAL A 407 -0.85 21.25 -27.00
N ALA A 408 -1.36 20.67 -28.09
CA ALA A 408 -0.56 20.47 -29.30
C ALA A 408 -0.01 21.79 -29.87
N ALA A 409 -0.79 22.87 -29.81
CA ALA A 409 -0.37 24.20 -30.27
C ALA A 409 0.79 24.82 -29.46
N LEU A 410 1.05 24.36 -28.23
CA LEU A 410 2.18 24.83 -27.41
C LEU A 410 3.54 24.24 -27.84
N PHE A 411 3.53 23.20 -28.69
CA PHE A 411 4.73 22.46 -29.12
C PHE A 411 4.94 22.46 -30.64
N ASN A 412 4.10 23.19 -31.38
CA ASN A 412 4.31 23.57 -32.78
C ASN A 412 5.11 24.86 -32.86
#